data_AF-A0A2W4RAU4-F1
#
_entry.id   AF-A0A2W4RAU4-F1
#
_cell.length_a   1.000
_cell.length_b   1.000
_cell.length_c   1.000
_cell.angle_alpha   90.00
_cell.angle_beta   90.00
_cell.angle_gamma   90.00
#
_symmetry.space_group_name_H-M   'P 1'
#
loop_
_entity.id
_entity.type
_entity.pdbx_description
1 polymer ?
#
loop_
_entity_poly.entity_id
_entity_poly.type
_entity_poly.pdbx_seq_one_letter_code
_entity_poly.pdbx_strand_id
1 'polypeptide(L)'
;MIAAALAASPAVRADCAADSTVADVRRAHAKGEEHERAGRMPEALYAYVKAQDYTCDPNPVEADAAKRAAALSLPLASEAEKKGDLETAFDLYERGGHYAAADRVLMARLRANPDDTVLVARALQHFRNRALPAFQSNNRVRLAAAGAYTPDAALLAEVTSWPAQAAERAFEREAKLFHTQYLAERVKLEQSRPDDPTDIAALQSAGAREQAFVTRWPEDPLEASRRQLGLVHIWAGMISDRAVSERLAQRVSEIATQRAALLVQKYREAPSLLDAAMAYHGVAAGDPGLFEQRAGEVKRLALWLGDQAKSHGRYTLAAAYYEVADAKDRAEAMRETQRQLALQKMQPRIEQAQRAAQDLARSLGDPAQVSELRRQAEEARKAIEQSRSSQPAKSADDLERELGL
;
A
#
# COMPACT_ATOMS: atom_id res chain seq x y z
N MET A 1 75.31 -7.47 43.85
CA MET A 1 74.12 -8.09 44.47
C MET A 1 72.88 -7.42 43.86
N ILE A 2 72.02 -8.22 43.24
CA ILE A 2 70.77 -7.82 42.61
C ILE A 2 69.64 -7.99 43.64
N ALA A 3 68.80 -6.97 43.84
CA ALA A 3 67.44 -7.06 44.39
C ALA A 3 66.80 -5.66 44.34
N ALA A 4 65.53 -5.43 44.04
CA ALA A 4 64.48 -6.18 43.37
C ALA A 4 63.42 -5.09 43.08
N ALA A 5 63.02 -4.95 41.82
CA ALA A 5 61.91 -4.09 41.45
C ALA A 5 60.59 -4.73 41.90
N LEU A 6 59.80 -4.00 42.69
CA LEU A 6 58.37 -4.27 42.86
C LEU A 6 57.63 -3.15 42.14
N ALA A 7 57.46 -3.36 40.84
CA ALA A 7 56.49 -2.62 40.06
C ALA A 7 55.09 -2.98 40.57
N ALA A 8 54.41 -2.00 41.14
CA ALA A 8 52.96 -2.03 41.28
C ALA A 8 52.36 -1.96 39.87
N SER A 9 52.05 -3.12 39.29
CA SER A 9 51.17 -3.17 38.12
C SER A 9 49.75 -2.85 38.59
N PRO A 10 49.10 -1.79 38.09
CA PRO A 10 47.66 -1.66 38.26
C PRO A 10 47.03 -2.83 37.49
N ALA A 11 46.27 -3.66 38.20
CA ALA A 11 45.41 -4.65 37.59
C ALA A 11 44.47 -3.89 36.62
N VAL A 12 44.68 -4.10 35.32
CA VAL A 12 43.73 -3.72 34.28
C VAL A 12 42.48 -4.54 34.55
N ARG A 13 41.51 -3.94 35.24
CA ARG A 13 40.16 -4.49 35.33
C ARG A 13 39.61 -4.42 33.92
N ALA A 14 39.29 -5.57 33.34
CA ALA A 14 38.45 -5.60 32.17
C ALA A 14 37.16 -4.85 32.52
N ASP A 15 36.91 -3.72 31.85
CA ASP A 15 35.68 -2.96 32.03
C ASP A 15 34.52 -3.88 31.64
N CYS A 16 33.85 -4.42 32.65
CA CYS A 16 32.65 -5.19 32.42
C CYS A 16 31.54 -4.24 31.96
N ALA A 17 30.97 -4.55 30.78
CA ALA A 17 29.91 -3.77 30.15
C ALA A 17 28.52 -4.19 30.63
N ALA A 18 28.29 -4.29 31.94
CA ALA A 18 26.96 -4.58 32.48
C ALA A 18 26.12 -3.30 32.62
N ASP A 19 24.87 -3.37 32.19
CA ASP A 19 23.92 -2.24 32.30
C ASP A 19 23.32 -2.08 33.71
N SER A 20 23.48 -3.09 34.57
CA SER A 20 22.90 -3.14 35.92
C SER A 20 23.96 -3.45 36.99
N THR A 21 23.81 -2.85 38.17
CA THR A 21 24.58 -3.21 39.37
C THR A 21 23.86 -4.29 40.19
N VAL A 22 24.59 -4.97 41.10
CA VAL A 22 23.97 -5.89 42.08
C VAL A 22 22.89 -5.19 42.94
N ALA A 23 23.06 -3.89 43.21
CA ALA A 23 22.07 -3.12 43.95
C ALA A 23 20.80 -2.86 43.12
N ASP A 24 20.93 -2.65 41.81
CA ASP A 24 19.79 -2.47 40.89
C ASP A 24 18.92 -3.72 40.82
N VAL A 25 19.54 -4.89 40.58
CA VAL A 25 18.80 -6.16 40.46
C VAL A 25 18.13 -6.56 41.78
N ARG A 26 18.76 -6.29 42.95
CA ARG A 26 18.13 -6.47 44.27
C ARG A 26 16.93 -5.54 44.47
N ARG A 27 17.04 -4.26 44.07
CA ARG A 27 15.91 -3.32 44.13
C ARG A 27 14.77 -3.76 43.22
N ALA A 28 15.08 -4.22 42.01
CA ALA A 28 14.09 -4.74 41.08
C ALA A 28 13.37 -5.97 41.66
N HIS A 29 14.12 -6.90 42.27
CA HIS A 29 13.56 -8.08 42.93
C HIS A 29 12.59 -7.70 44.06
N ALA A 30 13.02 -6.81 44.98
CA ALA A 30 12.17 -6.35 46.07
C ALA A 30 10.89 -5.63 45.59
N LYS A 31 10.97 -4.86 44.49
CA LYS A 31 9.80 -4.26 43.84
C LYS A 31 8.86 -5.31 43.24
N GLY A 32 9.42 -6.37 42.65
CA GLY A 32 8.65 -7.52 42.17
C GLY A 32 7.81 -8.13 43.29
N GLU A 33 8.42 -8.36 44.46
CA GLU A 33 7.70 -8.91 45.61
C GLU A 33 6.62 -7.95 46.15
N GLU A 34 6.89 -6.65 46.14
CA GLU A 34 5.89 -5.65 46.51
C GLU A 34 4.69 -5.67 45.56
N HIS A 35 4.93 -5.67 44.25
CA HIS A 35 3.88 -5.75 43.24
C HIS A 35 3.08 -7.05 43.32
N GLU A 36 3.76 -8.17 43.54
CA GLU A 36 3.13 -9.48 43.70
C GLU A 36 2.22 -9.51 44.94
N ARG A 37 2.71 -9.03 46.09
CA ARG A 37 1.91 -8.89 47.33
C ARG A 37 0.71 -7.97 47.16
N ALA A 38 0.80 -6.98 46.27
CA ALA A 38 -0.26 -6.03 46.00
C ALA A 38 -1.21 -6.43 44.86
N GLY A 39 -1.11 -7.67 44.33
CA GLY A 39 -1.99 -8.13 43.24
C GLY A 39 -1.62 -7.63 41.85
N ARG A 40 -0.54 -6.85 41.71
CA ARG A 40 -0.08 -6.23 40.44
C ARG A 40 0.82 -7.19 39.66
N MET A 41 0.22 -8.27 39.16
CA MET A 41 0.96 -9.40 38.56
C MET A 41 1.76 -9.03 37.31
N PRO A 42 1.25 -8.23 36.35
CA PRO A 42 2.05 -7.78 35.21
C PRO A 42 3.29 -6.99 35.65
N GLU A 43 3.12 -6.01 36.55
CA GLU A 43 4.20 -5.17 37.05
C GLU A 43 5.23 -5.98 37.85
N ALA A 44 4.77 -6.96 38.62
CA ALA A 44 5.64 -7.91 39.31
C ALA A 44 6.51 -8.70 38.32
N LEU A 45 5.91 -9.23 37.24
CA LEU A 45 6.65 -9.91 36.18
C LEU A 45 7.73 -9.01 35.58
N TYR A 46 7.40 -7.77 35.20
CA TYR A 46 8.39 -6.84 34.65
C TYR A 46 9.55 -6.56 35.61
N ALA A 47 9.25 -6.39 36.89
CA ALA A 47 10.27 -6.18 37.92
C ALA A 47 11.17 -7.41 38.13
N TYR A 48 10.61 -8.61 38.12
CA TYR A 48 11.40 -9.85 38.19
C TYR A 48 12.20 -10.13 36.93
N VAL A 49 11.74 -9.73 35.74
CA VAL A 49 12.55 -9.80 34.51
C VAL A 49 13.77 -8.90 34.62
N LYS A 50 13.59 -7.66 35.10
CA LYS A 50 14.70 -6.72 35.34
C LYS A 50 15.67 -7.20 36.42
N ALA A 51 15.17 -7.91 37.43
CA ALA A 51 16.02 -8.51 38.46
C ALA A 51 16.94 -9.63 37.93
N GLN A 52 16.74 -10.10 36.71
CA GLN A 52 17.60 -11.08 36.04
C GLN A 52 18.69 -10.44 35.17
N ASP A 53 18.79 -9.11 35.13
CA ASP A 53 19.81 -8.43 34.32
C ASP A 53 21.23 -8.91 34.65
N TYR A 54 22.08 -8.91 33.63
CA TYR A 54 23.49 -9.21 33.76
C TYR A 54 24.19 -8.14 34.62
N THR A 55 25.04 -8.59 35.53
CA THR A 55 25.85 -7.75 36.43
C THR A 55 27.31 -8.20 36.36
N CYS A 56 28.25 -7.29 36.67
CA CYS A 56 29.68 -7.60 36.66
C CYS A 56 30.13 -8.56 37.76
N ASP A 57 29.42 -8.54 38.89
CA ASP A 57 29.53 -9.52 39.95
C ASP A 57 28.39 -10.55 39.81
N PRO A 58 28.48 -11.76 40.40
CA PRO A 58 27.40 -12.73 40.37
C PRO A 58 26.07 -12.13 40.87
N ASN A 59 25.01 -12.24 40.07
CA ASN A 59 23.67 -11.77 40.44
C ASN A 59 23.05 -12.74 41.48
N PRO A 60 22.87 -12.33 42.75
CA PRO A 60 22.43 -13.24 43.81
C PRO A 60 20.92 -13.53 43.79
N VAL A 61 20.12 -12.75 43.04
CA VAL A 61 18.65 -12.87 43.00
C VAL A 61 18.13 -13.46 41.69
N GLU A 62 19.01 -13.68 40.70
CA GLU A 62 18.64 -14.09 39.33
C GLU A 62 17.77 -15.35 39.30
N ALA A 63 18.17 -16.39 40.05
CA ALA A 63 17.46 -17.67 40.06
C ALA A 63 16.05 -17.59 40.68
N ASP A 64 15.91 -16.88 41.80
CA ASP A 64 14.59 -16.67 42.41
C ASP A 64 13.70 -15.77 41.53
N ALA A 65 14.27 -14.70 40.99
CA ALA A 65 13.59 -13.81 40.06
C ALA A 65 13.09 -14.55 38.82
N ALA A 66 13.91 -15.42 38.22
CA ALA A 66 13.51 -16.24 37.07
C ALA A 66 12.38 -17.21 37.42
N LYS A 67 12.44 -17.87 38.59
CA LYS A 67 11.38 -18.77 39.06
C LYS A 67 10.04 -18.06 39.22
N ARG A 68 10.06 -16.86 39.84
CA ARG A 68 8.86 -16.05 40.02
C ARG A 68 8.32 -15.49 38.70
N ALA A 69 9.20 -14.99 37.83
CA ALA A 69 8.83 -14.55 36.49
C ALA A 69 8.14 -15.67 35.70
N ALA A 70 8.71 -16.88 35.69
CA ALA A 70 8.13 -18.04 35.02
C ALA A 70 6.74 -18.41 35.58
N ALA A 71 6.56 -18.37 36.90
CA ALA A 71 5.28 -18.68 37.53
C ALA A 71 4.19 -17.65 37.18
N LEU A 72 4.54 -16.35 37.15
CA LEU A 72 3.60 -15.27 36.85
C LEU A 72 3.25 -15.17 35.38
N SER A 73 4.23 -15.36 34.49
CA SER A 73 4.04 -15.20 33.05
C SER A 73 3.08 -16.21 32.46
N LEU A 74 3.09 -17.46 32.93
CA LEU A 74 2.32 -18.56 32.35
C LEU A 74 0.78 -18.29 32.36
N PRO A 75 0.15 -17.97 33.51
CA PRO A 75 -1.27 -17.65 33.52
C PRO A 75 -1.60 -16.34 32.80
N LEU A 76 -0.74 -15.32 32.87
CA LEU A 76 -0.95 -14.04 32.17
C LEU A 76 -0.92 -14.24 30.64
N ALA A 77 0.06 -14.98 30.14
CA ALA A 77 0.21 -15.28 28.72
C ALA A 77 -0.94 -16.14 28.21
N SER A 78 -1.33 -17.18 28.97
CA SER A 78 -2.46 -18.05 28.59
C SER A 78 -3.78 -17.29 28.51
N GLU A 79 -3.99 -16.32 29.41
CA GLU A 79 -5.19 -15.47 29.37
C GLU A 79 -5.19 -14.53 28.16
N ALA A 80 -4.04 -13.91 27.84
CA ALA A 80 -3.90 -13.09 26.64
C ALA A 80 -4.16 -13.91 25.37
N GLU A 81 -3.62 -15.13 25.32
CA GLU A 81 -3.81 -16.03 24.19
C GLU A 81 -5.27 -16.43 23.99
N LYS A 82 -5.98 -16.77 25.08
CA LYS A 82 -7.42 -17.09 25.03
C LYS A 82 -8.26 -15.93 24.51
N LYS A 83 -7.82 -14.68 24.73
CA LYS A 83 -8.44 -13.47 24.20
C LYS A 83 -8.08 -13.18 22.75
N GLY A 84 -7.20 -13.99 22.14
CA GLY A 84 -6.68 -13.76 20.79
C GLY A 84 -5.61 -12.67 20.73
N ASP A 85 -5.15 -12.14 21.86
CA ASP A 85 -4.03 -11.21 21.92
C ASP A 85 -2.70 -11.97 21.88
N LEU A 86 -2.41 -12.49 20.69
CA LEU A 86 -1.24 -13.33 20.44
C LEU A 86 0.07 -12.53 20.57
N GLU A 87 0.05 -11.21 20.38
CA GLU A 87 1.24 -10.38 20.58
C GLU A 87 1.62 -10.30 22.05
N THR A 88 0.65 -9.93 22.90
CA THR A 88 0.87 -9.90 24.34
C THR A 88 1.20 -11.28 24.90
N ALA A 89 0.53 -12.34 24.41
CA ALA A 89 0.82 -13.71 24.82
C ALA A 89 2.27 -14.11 24.49
N PHE A 90 2.75 -13.82 23.27
CA PHE A 90 4.14 -14.06 22.88
C PHE A 90 5.12 -13.35 23.84
N ASP A 91 4.94 -12.05 24.04
CA ASP A 91 5.82 -11.25 24.90
C ASP A 91 5.85 -11.73 26.35
N LEU A 92 4.70 -12.16 26.89
CA LEU A 92 4.62 -12.69 28.24
C LEU A 92 5.30 -14.06 28.36
N TYR A 93 5.09 -14.96 27.41
CA TYR A 93 5.80 -16.25 27.39
C TYR A 93 7.32 -16.07 27.29
N GLU A 94 7.78 -15.14 26.44
CA GLU A 94 9.19 -14.77 26.29
C GLU A 94 9.82 -14.31 27.61
N ARG A 95 9.14 -13.38 28.30
CA ARG A 95 9.58 -12.81 29.58
C ARG A 95 9.70 -13.85 30.68
N GLY A 96 8.82 -14.84 30.67
CA GLY A 96 8.83 -15.95 31.62
C GLY A 96 9.82 -17.06 31.34
N GLY A 97 10.46 -17.07 30.17
CA GLY A 97 11.31 -18.18 29.74
C GLY A 97 10.54 -19.39 29.18
N HIS A 98 9.23 -19.25 28.91
CA HIS A 98 8.40 -20.32 28.34
C HIS A 98 8.54 -20.38 26.82
N TYR A 99 9.76 -20.62 26.35
CA TYR A 99 10.12 -20.42 24.95
C TYR A 99 9.37 -21.32 23.96
N ALA A 100 9.06 -22.56 24.33
CA ALA A 100 8.24 -23.43 23.46
C ALA A 100 6.81 -22.89 23.26
N ALA A 101 6.22 -22.29 24.30
CA ALA A 101 4.90 -21.66 24.20
C ALA A 101 4.98 -20.36 23.38
N ALA A 102 6.03 -19.56 23.57
CA ALA A 102 6.27 -18.37 22.78
C ALA A 102 6.43 -18.69 21.28
N ASP A 103 7.24 -19.69 20.93
CA ASP A 103 7.42 -20.14 19.54
C ASP A 103 6.10 -20.52 18.90
N ARG A 104 5.27 -21.30 19.60
CA ARG A 104 3.94 -21.70 19.12
C ARG A 104 3.03 -20.49 18.86
N VAL A 105 3.01 -19.53 19.78
CA VAL A 105 2.19 -18.31 19.63
C VAL A 105 2.71 -17.43 18.49
N LEU A 106 4.03 -17.27 18.34
CA LEU A 106 4.62 -16.56 17.21
C LEU A 106 4.24 -17.21 15.87
N MET A 107 4.28 -18.54 15.79
CA MET A 107 3.85 -19.28 14.61
C MET A 107 2.35 -19.12 14.35
N ALA A 108 1.51 -19.06 15.40
CA ALA A 108 0.10 -18.73 15.24
C ALA A 108 -0.11 -17.31 14.67
N ARG A 109 0.65 -16.31 15.13
CA ARG A 109 0.64 -14.94 14.56
C ARG A 109 1.02 -14.93 13.09
N LEU A 110 2.08 -15.65 12.72
CA LEU A 110 2.54 -15.77 11.34
C LEU A 110 1.47 -16.39 10.45
N ARG A 111 0.84 -17.49 10.88
CA ARG A 111 -0.24 -18.15 10.13
C ARG A 111 -1.44 -17.24 9.92
N ALA A 112 -1.76 -16.40 10.91
CA ALA A 112 -2.85 -15.42 10.80
C ALA A 112 -2.50 -14.23 9.88
N ASN A 113 -1.21 -13.87 9.77
CA ASN A 113 -0.73 -12.74 8.97
C ASN A 113 0.40 -13.18 8.02
N PRO A 114 0.10 -14.08 7.06
CA PRO A 114 1.13 -14.82 6.34
C PRO A 114 1.96 -13.96 5.36
N ASP A 115 1.45 -12.77 5.03
CA ASP A 115 2.09 -11.83 4.10
C ASP A 115 2.66 -10.57 4.80
N ASP A 116 2.67 -10.53 6.15
CA ASP A 116 3.35 -9.48 6.92
C ASP A 116 4.86 -9.69 6.89
N THR A 117 5.54 -8.92 6.05
CA THR A 117 6.99 -8.99 5.83
C THR A 117 7.80 -8.69 7.09
N VAL A 118 7.31 -7.79 7.95
CA VAL A 118 8.00 -7.42 9.20
C VAL A 118 7.88 -8.55 10.21
N LEU A 119 6.70 -9.14 10.35
CA LEU A 119 6.48 -10.27 11.25
C LEU A 119 7.30 -11.50 10.82
N VAL A 120 7.33 -11.82 9.52
CA VAL A 120 8.15 -12.91 8.98
C VAL A 120 9.63 -12.68 9.24
N ALA A 121 10.16 -11.48 8.98
CA ALA A 121 11.55 -11.15 9.25
C ALA A 121 11.91 -11.30 10.75
N ARG A 122 11.02 -10.83 11.64
CA ARG A 122 11.17 -11.00 13.09
C ARG A 122 11.19 -12.47 13.48
N ALA A 123 10.29 -13.28 12.90
CA ALA A 123 10.24 -14.70 13.20
C ALA A 123 11.46 -15.48 12.70
N LEU A 124 11.94 -15.18 11.49
CA LEU A 124 13.21 -15.74 10.98
C LEU A 124 14.36 -15.42 11.93
N GLN A 125 14.48 -14.17 12.38
CA GLN A 125 15.52 -13.76 13.32
C GLN A 125 15.36 -14.45 14.68
N HIS A 126 14.13 -14.51 15.20
CA HIS A 126 13.80 -15.18 16.45
C HIS A 126 14.28 -16.63 16.44
N PHE A 127 13.85 -17.41 15.46
CA PHE A 127 14.22 -18.82 15.35
C PHE A 127 15.71 -19.04 15.04
N ARG A 128 16.36 -18.17 14.26
CA ARG A 128 17.82 -18.19 14.07
C ARG A 128 18.54 -17.99 15.41
N ASN A 129 18.13 -17.03 16.22
CA ASN A 129 18.71 -16.78 17.54
C ASN A 129 18.52 -17.98 18.48
N ARG A 130 17.34 -18.61 18.47
CA ARG A 130 17.03 -19.81 19.25
C ARG A 130 17.92 -21.00 18.92
N ALA A 131 18.29 -21.14 17.65
CA ALA A 131 19.13 -22.23 17.15
C ALA A 131 20.63 -22.04 17.48
N LEU A 132 21.07 -20.87 17.96
CA LEU A 132 22.47 -20.64 18.32
C LEU A 132 22.84 -21.42 19.59
N PRO A 133 24.04 -22.03 19.68
CA PRO A 133 24.51 -22.67 20.91
C PRO A 133 24.52 -21.73 22.12
N ALA A 134 24.81 -20.44 21.89
CA ALA A 134 24.82 -19.41 22.92
C ALA A 134 23.43 -19.18 23.54
N PHE A 135 22.35 -19.61 22.89
CA PHE A 135 21.00 -19.49 23.42
C PHE A 135 20.87 -20.21 24.78
N GLN A 136 21.39 -21.43 24.87
CA GLN A 136 21.33 -22.26 26.08
C GLN A 136 22.13 -21.64 27.22
N SER A 137 23.35 -21.14 26.94
CA SER A 137 24.19 -20.51 27.96
C SER A 137 23.57 -19.20 28.46
N ASN A 138 23.07 -18.37 27.56
CA ASN A 138 22.55 -17.04 27.89
C ASN A 138 21.22 -17.11 28.66
N ASN A 139 20.46 -18.19 28.51
CA ASN A 139 19.15 -18.35 29.15
C ASN A 139 19.15 -19.46 30.20
N ARG A 140 20.31 -19.97 30.62
CA ARG A 140 20.45 -21.12 31.53
C ARG A 140 19.57 -21.01 32.78
N VAL A 141 19.52 -19.84 33.42
CA VAL A 141 18.74 -19.63 34.64
C VAL A 141 17.23 -19.63 34.36
N ARG A 142 16.79 -19.02 33.25
CA ARG A 142 15.40 -19.06 32.80
C ARG A 142 14.96 -20.46 32.40
N LEU A 143 15.82 -21.22 31.75
CA LEU A 143 15.57 -22.63 31.38
C LEU A 143 15.48 -23.53 32.62
N ALA A 144 16.31 -23.30 33.63
CA ALA A 144 16.19 -24.01 34.91
C ALA A 144 14.87 -23.70 35.64
N ALA A 145 14.31 -22.50 35.45
CA ALA A 145 13.06 -22.07 36.06
C ALA A 145 11.80 -22.52 35.31
N ALA A 146 11.77 -22.37 33.97
CA ALA A 146 10.59 -22.61 33.15
C ALA A 146 10.57 -23.99 32.47
N GLY A 147 11.72 -24.68 32.43
CA GLY A 147 11.88 -25.99 31.81
C GLY A 147 12.92 -25.97 30.69
N ALA A 148 13.48 -27.15 30.42
CA ALA A 148 14.42 -27.33 29.31
C ALA A 148 13.73 -27.00 27.98
N TYR A 149 14.47 -26.37 27.08
CA TYR A 149 13.99 -25.99 25.76
C TYR A 149 14.97 -26.42 24.70
N THR A 150 14.43 -26.94 23.60
CA THR A 150 15.15 -27.10 22.34
C THR A 150 14.22 -26.58 21.26
N PRO A 151 14.73 -25.78 20.30
CA PRO A 151 13.91 -25.29 19.20
C PRO A 151 13.26 -26.45 18.45
N ASP A 152 11.97 -26.34 18.17
CA ASP A 152 11.25 -27.34 17.39
C ASP A 152 11.74 -27.30 15.93
N ALA A 153 12.32 -28.41 15.46
CA ALA A 153 12.84 -28.54 14.11
C ALA A 153 11.75 -28.35 13.03
N ALA A 154 10.51 -28.72 13.32
CA ALA A 154 9.39 -28.53 12.40
C ALA A 154 9.02 -27.05 12.27
N LEU A 155 8.97 -26.30 13.39
CA LEU A 155 8.70 -24.86 13.36
C LEU A 155 9.85 -24.09 12.67
N LEU A 156 11.10 -24.50 12.91
CA LEU A 156 12.28 -23.97 12.22
C LEU A 156 12.20 -24.18 10.70
N ALA A 157 11.82 -25.38 10.26
CA ALA A 157 11.65 -25.69 8.84
C ALA A 157 10.49 -24.86 8.24
N GLU A 158 9.37 -24.78 8.95
CA GLU A 158 8.20 -24.00 8.52
C GLU A 158 8.56 -22.52 8.32
N VAL A 159 9.15 -21.86 9.32
CA VAL A 159 9.53 -20.43 9.23
C VAL A 159 10.58 -20.19 8.16
N THR A 160 11.54 -21.10 7.99
CA THR A 160 12.60 -20.97 6.97
C THR A 160 12.04 -21.08 5.56
N SER A 161 11.01 -21.92 5.35
CA SER A 161 10.33 -22.07 4.06
C SER A 161 9.33 -20.95 3.75
N TRP A 162 8.96 -20.15 4.75
CA TRP A 162 7.89 -19.17 4.65
C TRP A 162 8.08 -18.14 3.53
N PRO A 163 9.25 -17.50 3.36
CA PRO A 163 9.41 -16.49 2.31
C PRO A 163 9.26 -17.08 0.91
N ALA A 164 9.72 -18.32 0.69
CA ALA A 164 9.55 -18.99 -0.61
C ALA A 164 8.06 -19.26 -0.90
N GLN A 165 7.30 -19.73 0.10
CA GLN A 165 5.85 -19.92 -0.05
C GLN A 165 5.11 -18.59 -0.26
N ALA A 166 5.53 -17.53 0.42
CA ALA A 166 4.96 -16.20 0.26
C ALA A 166 5.25 -15.61 -1.13
N ALA A 167 6.43 -15.85 -1.68
CA ALA A 167 6.77 -15.51 -3.06
C ALA A 167 5.85 -16.23 -4.06
N GLU A 168 5.57 -17.53 -3.86
CA GLU A 168 4.62 -18.27 -4.71
C GLU A 168 3.20 -17.68 -4.64
N ARG A 169 2.70 -17.34 -3.45
CA ARG A 169 1.40 -16.66 -3.30
C ARG A 169 1.39 -15.30 -4.01
N ALA A 170 2.49 -14.54 -3.95
CA ALA A 170 2.61 -13.27 -4.64
C ALA A 170 2.57 -13.45 -6.18
N PHE A 171 3.22 -14.48 -6.73
CA PHE A 171 3.09 -14.82 -8.16
C PHE A 171 1.67 -15.20 -8.54
N GLU A 172 0.97 -15.99 -7.73
CA GLU A 172 -0.44 -16.33 -7.98
C GLU A 172 -1.34 -15.09 -7.96
N ARG A 173 -1.08 -14.13 -7.07
CA ARG A 173 -1.80 -12.85 -7.03
C ARG A 173 -1.48 -11.98 -8.24
N GLU A 174 -0.21 -11.89 -8.65
CA GLU A 174 0.21 -11.19 -9.89
C GLU A 174 -0.58 -11.73 -11.09
N ALA A 175 -0.61 -13.05 -11.26
CA ALA A 175 -1.25 -13.68 -12.41
C ALA A 175 -2.75 -13.39 -12.46
N LYS A 176 -3.41 -13.28 -11.30
CA LYS A 176 -4.82 -12.89 -11.20
C LYS A 176 -5.04 -11.42 -11.51
N LEU A 177 -4.14 -10.53 -11.08
CA LEU A 177 -4.23 -9.08 -11.29
C LEU A 177 -3.92 -8.66 -12.73
N PHE A 178 -3.13 -9.45 -13.46
CA PHE A 178 -2.82 -9.19 -14.86
C PHE A 178 -4.00 -9.55 -15.79
N HIS A 179 -5.05 -8.71 -15.78
CA HIS A 179 -6.29 -8.94 -16.49
C HIS A 179 -6.23 -8.50 -17.97
N THR A 180 -6.31 -9.43 -18.91
CA THR A 180 -6.40 -9.12 -20.35
C THR A 180 -7.66 -8.35 -20.73
N GLN A 181 -8.73 -8.48 -19.95
CA GLN A 181 -9.97 -7.72 -20.13
C GLN A 181 -9.77 -6.24 -19.82
N TYR A 182 -9.12 -5.92 -18.70
CA TYR A 182 -8.73 -4.54 -18.35
C TYR A 182 -7.91 -3.91 -19.48
N LEU A 183 -6.93 -4.65 -20.02
CA LEU A 183 -6.10 -4.17 -21.13
C LEU A 183 -6.93 -3.85 -22.39
N ALA A 184 -7.82 -4.75 -22.78
CA ALA A 184 -8.66 -4.56 -23.96
C ALA A 184 -9.64 -3.38 -23.78
N GLU A 185 -10.19 -3.20 -22.57
CA GLU A 185 -11.07 -2.08 -22.24
C GLU A 185 -10.32 -0.75 -22.20
N ARG A 186 -9.09 -0.73 -21.67
CA ARG A 186 -8.23 0.45 -21.69
C ARG A 186 -7.89 0.89 -23.11
N VAL A 187 -7.57 -0.05 -24.01
CA VAL A 187 -7.37 0.26 -25.44
C VAL A 187 -8.61 0.89 -26.04
N LYS A 188 -9.79 0.28 -25.86
CA LYS A 188 -11.05 0.84 -26.38
C LYS A 188 -11.31 2.24 -25.82
N LEU A 189 -11.06 2.45 -24.52
CA LEU A 189 -11.28 3.73 -23.88
C LEU A 189 -10.43 4.83 -24.52
N GLU A 190 -9.12 4.60 -24.66
CA GLU A 190 -8.18 5.58 -25.23
C GLU A 190 -8.41 5.81 -26.73
N GLN A 191 -8.70 4.75 -27.49
CA GLN A 191 -9.02 4.87 -28.91
C GLN A 191 -10.33 5.60 -29.17
N SER A 192 -11.31 5.50 -28.27
CA SER A 192 -12.63 6.12 -28.42
C SER A 192 -12.69 7.57 -27.95
N ARG A 193 -11.56 8.17 -27.55
CA ARG A 193 -11.52 9.57 -27.14
C ARG A 193 -11.81 10.47 -28.34
N PRO A 194 -12.76 11.41 -28.21
CA PRO A 194 -13.12 12.31 -29.29
C PRO A 194 -11.98 13.29 -29.56
N ASP A 195 -11.62 13.40 -30.83
CA ASP A 195 -10.66 14.39 -31.32
C ASP A 195 -11.36 15.70 -31.72
N ASP A 196 -12.70 15.77 -31.73
CA ASP A 196 -13.44 17.02 -31.93
C ASP A 196 -13.95 17.58 -30.59
N PRO A 197 -13.37 18.69 -30.09
CA PRO A 197 -13.79 19.28 -28.82
C PRO A 197 -15.13 20.03 -28.92
N THR A 198 -15.68 20.18 -30.12
CA THR A 198 -16.98 20.82 -30.36
C THR A 198 -18.14 19.82 -30.43
N ASP A 199 -17.83 18.52 -30.50
CA ASP A 199 -18.79 17.42 -30.41
C ASP A 199 -19.11 17.10 -28.95
N ILE A 200 -20.02 17.89 -28.37
CA ILE A 200 -20.43 17.76 -26.97
C ILE A 200 -21.05 16.38 -26.69
N ALA A 201 -21.76 15.78 -27.65
CA ALA A 201 -22.36 14.46 -27.48
C ALA A 201 -21.27 13.37 -27.39
N ALA A 202 -20.25 13.43 -28.25
CA ALA A 202 -19.12 12.52 -28.19
C ALA A 202 -18.31 12.69 -26.90
N LEU A 203 -18.13 13.93 -26.43
CA LEU A 203 -17.47 14.22 -25.15
C LEU A 203 -18.24 13.67 -23.94
N GLN A 204 -19.56 13.85 -23.90
CA GLN A 204 -20.42 13.28 -22.85
C GLN A 204 -20.37 11.74 -22.88
N SER A 205 -20.45 11.14 -24.07
CA SER A 205 -20.35 9.69 -24.25
C SER A 205 -18.99 9.16 -23.80
N ALA A 206 -17.90 9.86 -24.09
CA ALA A 206 -16.57 9.51 -23.62
C ALA A 206 -16.45 9.62 -22.10
N GLY A 207 -17.01 10.68 -21.49
CA GLY A 207 -17.07 10.82 -20.04
C GLY A 207 -17.83 9.68 -19.36
N ALA A 208 -18.97 9.25 -19.92
CA ALA A 208 -19.72 8.10 -19.42
C ALA A 208 -18.93 6.79 -19.53
N ARG A 209 -18.18 6.59 -20.63
CA ARG A 209 -17.28 5.42 -20.79
C ARG A 209 -16.14 5.42 -19.76
N GLU A 210 -15.52 6.58 -19.53
CA GLU A 210 -14.46 6.72 -18.51
C GLU A 210 -15.02 6.43 -17.11
N GLN A 211 -16.20 6.96 -16.78
CA GLN A 211 -16.85 6.69 -15.51
C GLN A 211 -17.17 5.20 -15.33
N ALA A 212 -17.73 4.55 -16.36
CA ALA A 212 -18.00 3.12 -16.33
C ALA A 212 -16.71 2.29 -16.18
N PHE A 213 -15.62 2.72 -16.81
CA PHE A 213 -14.32 2.09 -16.68
C PHE A 213 -13.79 2.18 -15.24
N VAL A 214 -13.79 3.37 -14.64
CA VAL A 214 -13.31 3.60 -13.27
C VAL A 214 -14.20 2.89 -12.24
N THR A 215 -15.53 2.90 -12.44
CA THR A 215 -16.45 2.16 -11.57
C THR A 215 -16.18 0.65 -11.62
N ARG A 216 -15.81 0.12 -12.79
CA ARG A 216 -15.49 -1.30 -12.95
C ARG A 216 -14.10 -1.66 -12.43
N TRP A 217 -13.14 -0.77 -12.64
CA TRP A 217 -11.72 -0.92 -12.29
C TRP A 217 -11.31 0.21 -11.35
N PRO A 218 -11.73 0.16 -10.08
CA PRO A 218 -11.47 1.23 -9.11
C PRO A 218 -9.99 1.38 -8.77
N GLU A 219 -9.21 0.31 -8.96
CA GLU A 219 -7.76 0.29 -8.83
C GLU A 219 -7.11 -0.08 -10.16
N ASP A 220 -5.88 0.36 -10.42
CA ASP A 220 -5.10 -0.08 -11.58
C ASP A 220 -4.55 -1.50 -11.35
N PRO A 221 -5.08 -2.54 -12.04
CA PRO A 221 -4.63 -3.90 -11.85
C PRO A 221 -3.17 -4.10 -12.30
N LEU A 222 -2.66 -3.25 -13.20
CA LEU A 222 -1.26 -3.33 -13.64
C LEU A 222 -0.30 -2.84 -12.57
N GLU A 223 -0.61 -1.74 -11.88
CA GLU A 223 0.15 -1.29 -10.72
C GLU A 223 0.09 -2.33 -9.59
N ALA A 224 -1.09 -2.86 -9.28
CA ALA A 224 -1.25 -3.92 -8.28
C ALA A 224 -0.42 -5.17 -8.64
N SER A 225 -0.44 -5.58 -9.91
CA SER A 225 0.37 -6.68 -10.45
C SER A 225 1.88 -6.44 -10.27
N ARG A 226 2.39 -5.26 -10.65
CA ARG A 226 3.80 -4.89 -10.43
C ARG A 226 4.18 -4.88 -8.95
N ARG A 227 3.29 -4.42 -8.07
CA ARG A 227 3.51 -4.44 -6.61
C ARG A 227 3.68 -5.88 -6.09
N GLN A 228 2.95 -6.86 -6.63
CA GLN A 228 3.16 -8.27 -6.27
C GLN A 228 4.54 -8.78 -6.70
N LEU A 229 5.02 -8.40 -7.90
CA LEU A 229 6.39 -8.73 -8.33
C LEU A 229 7.44 -8.06 -7.43
N GLY A 230 7.22 -6.80 -7.02
CA GLY A 230 8.07 -6.13 -6.04
C GLY A 230 8.08 -6.84 -4.68
N LEU A 231 6.95 -7.38 -4.25
CA LEU A 231 6.84 -8.16 -3.01
C LEU A 231 7.65 -9.48 -3.10
N VAL A 232 7.72 -10.12 -4.26
CA VAL A 232 8.60 -11.29 -4.47
C VAL A 232 10.06 -10.93 -4.23
N HIS A 233 10.54 -9.76 -4.66
CA HIS A 233 11.91 -9.34 -4.36
C HIS A 233 12.17 -9.18 -2.86
N ILE A 234 11.20 -8.63 -2.12
CA ILE A 234 11.28 -8.54 -0.65
C ILE A 234 11.40 -9.93 -0.04
N TRP A 235 10.56 -10.89 -0.47
CA TRP A 235 10.63 -12.26 0.01
C TRP A 235 11.94 -12.96 -0.34
N ALA A 236 12.42 -12.80 -1.58
CA ALA A 236 13.68 -13.36 -2.03
C ALA A 236 14.88 -12.86 -1.20
N GLY A 237 14.84 -11.60 -0.75
CA GLY A 237 15.85 -11.02 0.15
C GLY A 237 15.87 -11.61 1.57
N MET A 238 14.80 -12.27 2.00
CA MET A 238 14.73 -12.94 3.31
C MET A 238 15.23 -14.39 3.28
N ILE A 239 15.37 -14.97 2.09
CA ILE A 239 15.79 -16.35 1.88
C ILE A 239 17.32 -16.45 1.99
N SER A 240 17.80 -17.32 2.87
CA SER A 240 19.24 -17.56 3.04
C SER A 240 19.85 -18.40 1.92
N ASP A 241 19.05 -19.29 1.30
CA ASP A 241 19.49 -20.07 0.15
C ASP A 241 19.56 -19.19 -1.10
N ARG A 242 20.79 -18.85 -1.49
CA ARG A 242 21.08 -18.01 -2.64
C ARG A 242 20.51 -18.58 -3.95
N ALA A 243 20.53 -19.89 -4.15
CA ALA A 243 20.03 -20.51 -5.37
C ALA A 243 18.50 -20.43 -5.47
N VAL A 244 17.79 -20.49 -4.34
CA VAL A 244 16.34 -20.23 -4.31
C VAL A 244 16.07 -18.75 -4.59
N SER A 245 16.80 -17.84 -3.93
CA SER A 245 16.63 -16.39 -4.13
C SER A 245 16.88 -15.96 -5.58
N GLU A 246 17.95 -16.45 -6.21
CA GLU A 246 18.29 -16.17 -7.61
C GLU A 246 17.22 -16.72 -8.58
N ARG A 247 16.68 -17.92 -8.33
CA ARG A 247 15.58 -18.47 -9.14
C ARG A 247 14.31 -17.62 -9.07
N LEU A 248 13.96 -17.09 -7.89
CA LEU A 248 12.82 -16.20 -7.75
C LEU A 248 13.05 -14.88 -8.50
N ALA A 249 14.24 -14.28 -8.38
CA ALA A 249 14.59 -13.07 -9.11
C ALA A 249 14.53 -13.27 -10.63
N GLN A 250 15.03 -14.40 -11.12
CA GLN A 250 14.94 -14.77 -12.53
C GLN A 250 13.48 -14.88 -12.98
N ARG A 251 12.62 -15.58 -12.22
CA ARG A 251 11.20 -15.72 -12.54
C ARG A 251 10.46 -14.37 -12.55
N VAL A 252 10.80 -13.44 -11.64
CA VAL A 252 10.27 -12.06 -11.69
C VAL A 252 10.67 -11.39 -13.00
N SER A 253 11.94 -11.47 -13.40
CA SER A 253 12.44 -10.87 -14.64
C SER A 253 11.75 -11.46 -15.88
N GLU A 254 11.55 -12.78 -15.91
CA GLU A 254 10.84 -13.48 -16.97
C GLU A 254 9.39 -13.03 -17.09
N ILE A 255 8.63 -13.03 -15.99
CA ILE A 255 7.22 -12.60 -15.97
C ILE A 255 7.12 -11.13 -16.40
N ALA A 256 7.92 -10.25 -15.82
CA ALA A 256 7.89 -8.82 -16.14
C ALA A 256 8.24 -8.57 -17.61
N THR A 257 9.24 -9.28 -18.16
CA THR A 257 9.59 -9.21 -19.59
C THR A 257 8.45 -9.70 -20.47
N GLN A 258 7.79 -10.81 -20.10
CA GLN A 258 6.62 -11.32 -20.83
C GLN A 258 5.44 -10.34 -20.80
N ARG A 259 5.16 -9.71 -19.65
CA ARG A 259 4.10 -8.69 -19.52
C ARG A 259 4.40 -7.48 -20.39
N ALA A 260 5.61 -6.94 -20.33
CA ALA A 260 6.02 -5.82 -21.16
C ALA A 260 5.90 -6.14 -22.66
N ALA A 261 6.39 -7.32 -23.08
CA ALA A 261 6.29 -7.76 -24.46
C ALA A 261 4.84 -7.85 -24.94
N LEU A 262 3.93 -8.40 -24.12
CA LEU A 262 2.52 -8.48 -24.46
C LEU A 262 1.88 -7.09 -24.62
N LEU A 263 2.18 -6.15 -23.72
CA LEU A 263 1.68 -4.78 -23.78
C LEU A 263 2.14 -4.09 -25.07
N VAL A 264 3.43 -4.22 -25.41
CA VAL A 264 4.01 -3.65 -26.64
C VAL A 264 3.48 -4.31 -27.91
N GLN A 265 3.28 -5.63 -27.92
CA GLN A 265 2.89 -6.34 -29.14
C GLN A 265 1.39 -6.25 -29.43
N LYS A 266 0.56 -6.38 -28.38
CA LYS A 266 -0.89 -6.54 -28.54
C LYS A 266 -1.69 -5.29 -28.16
N TYR A 267 -1.15 -4.45 -27.28
CA TYR A 267 -1.89 -3.33 -26.67
C TYR A 267 -1.23 -1.97 -26.87
N ARG A 268 -0.29 -1.86 -27.83
CA ARG A 268 0.42 -0.62 -28.18
C ARG A 268 -0.47 0.54 -28.60
N GLU A 269 -1.72 0.26 -28.94
CA GLU A 269 -2.68 1.27 -29.37
C GLU A 269 -3.22 2.15 -28.21
N ALA A 270 -2.82 1.83 -26.97
CA ALA A 270 -3.04 2.66 -25.79
C ALA A 270 -1.70 3.18 -25.26
N PRO A 271 -1.42 4.50 -25.35
CA PRO A 271 -0.24 5.12 -24.74
C PRO A 271 0.02 4.70 -23.28
N SER A 272 -1.02 4.63 -22.43
CA SER A 272 -0.83 4.26 -21.02
C SER A 272 -0.30 2.82 -20.84
N LEU A 273 -0.57 1.93 -21.78
CA LEU A 273 -0.10 0.54 -21.74
C LEU A 273 1.35 0.42 -22.22
N LEU A 274 1.84 1.34 -23.04
CA LEU A 274 3.26 1.47 -23.35
C LEU A 274 4.05 1.99 -22.15
N ASP A 275 3.51 2.96 -21.42
CA ASP A 275 4.11 3.42 -20.15
C ASP A 275 4.17 2.28 -19.11
N ALA A 276 3.08 1.53 -18.96
CA ALA A 276 3.07 0.33 -18.13
C ALA A 276 4.10 -0.72 -18.59
N ALA A 277 4.34 -0.88 -19.89
CA ALA A 277 5.36 -1.78 -20.41
C ALA A 277 6.77 -1.36 -19.97
N MET A 278 7.08 -0.05 -20.01
CA MET A 278 8.34 0.47 -19.46
C MET A 278 8.44 0.21 -17.96
N ALA A 279 7.36 0.40 -17.20
CA ALA A 279 7.35 0.09 -15.77
C ALA A 279 7.64 -1.39 -15.49
N TYR A 280 7.11 -2.32 -16.30
CA TYR A 280 7.47 -3.75 -16.21
C TYR A 280 8.94 -4.00 -16.59
N HIS A 281 9.50 -3.32 -17.58
CA HIS A 281 10.94 -3.41 -17.84
C HIS A 281 11.78 -2.93 -16.64
N GLY A 282 11.31 -1.93 -15.90
CA GLY A 282 11.95 -1.49 -14.66
C GLY A 282 11.95 -2.58 -13.57
N VAL A 283 10.85 -3.33 -13.43
CA VAL A 283 10.78 -4.49 -12.52
C VAL A 283 11.72 -5.62 -12.98
N ALA A 284 11.83 -5.84 -14.29
CA ALA A 284 12.65 -6.93 -14.83
C ALA A 284 14.15 -6.68 -14.75
N ALA A 285 14.57 -5.42 -14.66
CA ALA A 285 15.95 -5.01 -14.83
C ALA A 285 16.72 -5.05 -13.49
N GLY A 286 17.63 -6.02 -13.36
CA GLY A 286 18.73 -5.95 -12.39
C GLY A 286 19.90 -5.07 -12.87
N ASP A 287 19.87 -4.64 -14.14
CA ASP A 287 20.89 -3.81 -14.79
C ASP A 287 20.24 -2.52 -15.36
N PRO A 288 20.64 -1.33 -14.88
CA PRO A 288 20.16 -0.05 -15.41
C PRO A 288 20.32 0.10 -16.92
N GLY A 289 21.40 -0.42 -17.52
CA GLY A 289 21.65 -0.32 -18.96
C GLY A 289 20.64 -1.10 -19.79
N LEU A 290 20.23 -2.28 -19.31
CA LEU A 290 19.20 -3.09 -19.97
C LEU A 290 17.82 -2.43 -19.89
N PHE A 291 17.51 -1.78 -18.77
CA PHE A 291 16.29 -0.98 -18.63
C PHE A 291 16.28 0.17 -19.64
N GLU A 292 17.34 0.97 -19.70
CA GLU A 292 17.44 2.11 -20.62
C GLU A 292 17.28 1.68 -22.08
N GLN A 293 17.92 0.56 -22.48
CA GLN A 293 17.77 0.01 -23.81
C GLN A 293 16.31 -0.32 -24.13
N ARG A 294 15.65 -1.11 -23.27
CA ARG A 294 14.27 -1.59 -23.48
C ARG A 294 13.26 -0.44 -23.41
N ALA A 295 13.40 0.47 -22.44
CA ALA A 295 12.58 1.68 -22.38
C ALA A 295 12.77 2.55 -23.62
N GLY A 296 14.02 2.67 -24.12
CA GLY A 296 14.32 3.37 -25.37
C GLY A 296 13.63 2.77 -26.59
N GLU A 297 13.50 1.44 -26.68
CA GLU A 297 12.74 0.76 -27.73
C GLU A 297 11.24 1.13 -27.68
N VAL A 298 10.63 1.11 -26.48
CA VAL A 298 9.24 1.51 -26.28
C VAL A 298 9.03 2.99 -26.63
N LYS A 299 9.94 3.88 -26.21
CA LYS A 299 9.89 5.31 -26.56
C LYS A 299 9.95 5.56 -28.07
N ARG A 300 10.81 4.84 -28.80
CA ARG A 300 10.88 4.93 -30.26
C ARG A 300 9.59 4.46 -30.94
N LEU A 301 8.98 3.38 -30.45
CA LEU A 301 7.68 2.93 -30.93
C LEU A 301 6.59 3.98 -30.66
N ALA A 302 6.57 4.56 -29.47
CA ALA A 302 5.63 5.62 -29.12
C ALA A 302 5.79 6.86 -30.02
N LEU A 303 7.01 7.28 -30.34
CA LEU A 303 7.25 8.34 -31.33
C LEU A 303 6.60 8.04 -32.68
N TRP A 304 6.83 6.84 -33.21
CA TRP A 304 6.27 6.42 -34.50
C TRP A 304 4.73 6.38 -34.48
N LEU A 305 4.13 5.87 -33.40
CA LEU A 305 2.67 5.87 -33.22
C LEU A 305 2.12 7.29 -33.07
N GLY A 306 2.84 8.19 -32.41
CA GLY A 306 2.49 9.60 -32.31
C GLY A 306 2.47 10.28 -33.68
N ASP A 307 3.48 10.03 -34.52
CA ASP A 307 3.55 10.54 -35.89
C ASP A 307 2.40 9.97 -36.75
N GLN A 308 2.05 8.69 -36.59
CA GLN A 308 0.90 8.07 -37.24
C GLN A 308 -0.42 8.72 -36.80
N ALA A 309 -0.65 8.86 -35.49
CA ALA A 309 -1.86 9.50 -34.95
C ALA A 309 -2.01 10.95 -35.43
N LYS A 310 -0.91 11.70 -35.45
CA LYS A 310 -0.85 13.05 -36.02
C LYS A 310 -1.26 13.06 -37.49
N SER A 311 -0.76 12.13 -38.31
CA SER A 311 -1.12 12.05 -39.74
C SER A 311 -2.61 11.79 -39.98
N HIS A 312 -3.30 11.17 -39.01
CA HIS A 312 -4.74 10.95 -39.03
C HIS A 312 -5.54 12.08 -38.35
N GLY A 313 -4.90 13.20 -37.99
CA GLY A 313 -5.55 14.34 -37.32
C GLY A 313 -5.96 14.05 -35.87
N ARG A 314 -5.43 12.99 -35.25
CA ARG A 314 -5.73 12.58 -33.87
C ARG A 314 -4.78 13.23 -32.87
N TYR A 315 -4.84 14.55 -32.75
CA TYR A 315 -3.84 15.33 -32.02
C TYR A 315 -3.78 15.01 -30.52
N THR A 316 -4.92 14.70 -29.88
CA THR A 316 -4.94 14.30 -28.46
C THR A 316 -4.24 12.96 -28.26
N LEU A 317 -4.49 11.98 -29.14
CA LEU A 317 -3.80 10.68 -29.09
C LEU A 317 -2.31 10.81 -29.42
N ALA A 318 -1.95 11.63 -30.42
CA ALA A 318 -0.56 11.90 -30.76
C ALA A 318 0.21 12.53 -29.59
N ALA A 319 -0.39 13.49 -28.88
CA ALA A 319 0.19 14.09 -27.69
C ALA A 319 0.51 13.04 -26.61
N ALA A 320 -0.44 12.13 -26.33
CA ALA A 320 -0.24 11.08 -25.34
C ALA A 320 0.91 10.12 -25.72
N TYR A 321 1.05 9.76 -26.99
CA TYR A 321 2.22 8.99 -27.44
C TYR A 321 3.54 9.76 -27.30
N TYR A 322 3.55 11.06 -27.61
CA TYR A 322 4.74 11.88 -27.44
C TYR A 322 5.13 12.05 -25.96
N GLU A 323 4.16 12.05 -25.04
CA GLU A 323 4.44 12.02 -23.59
C GLU A 323 5.17 10.73 -23.19
N VAL A 324 4.67 9.56 -23.64
CA VAL A 324 5.34 8.26 -23.41
C VAL A 324 6.75 8.25 -23.98
N ALA A 325 6.95 8.87 -25.15
CA ALA A 325 8.25 9.01 -25.79
C ALA A 325 9.20 10.01 -25.12
N ASP A 326 8.75 10.75 -24.10
CA ASP A 326 9.47 11.87 -23.47
C ASP A 326 9.77 13.03 -24.45
N ALA A 327 8.95 13.18 -25.50
CA ALA A 327 9.02 14.24 -26.50
C ALA A 327 8.07 15.40 -26.14
N LYS A 328 8.31 16.04 -25.00
CA LYS A 328 7.42 17.05 -24.39
C LYS A 328 7.05 18.18 -25.36
N ASP A 329 8.02 18.72 -26.08
CA ASP A 329 7.78 19.80 -27.06
C ASP A 329 6.79 19.39 -28.16
N ARG A 330 6.88 18.13 -28.62
CA ARG A 330 5.94 17.59 -29.63
C ARG A 330 4.55 17.38 -29.03
N ALA A 331 4.47 16.89 -27.80
CA ALA A 331 3.20 16.73 -27.10
C ALA A 331 2.49 18.09 -26.93
N GLU A 332 3.22 19.12 -26.49
CA GLU A 332 2.70 20.48 -26.36
C GLU A 332 2.24 21.06 -27.69
N ALA A 333 3.03 20.89 -28.76
CA ALA A 333 2.64 21.33 -30.10
C ALA A 333 1.33 20.69 -30.58
N MET A 334 1.10 19.41 -30.28
CA MET A 334 -0.16 18.73 -30.61
C MET A 334 -1.34 19.26 -29.78
N ARG A 335 -1.15 19.49 -28.48
CA ARG A 335 -2.19 20.10 -27.63
C ARG A 335 -2.55 21.50 -28.10
N GLU A 336 -1.57 22.28 -28.54
CA GLU A 336 -1.80 23.62 -29.07
C GLU A 336 -2.51 23.60 -30.42
N THR A 337 -2.10 22.72 -31.33
CA THR A 337 -2.80 22.49 -32.60
C THR A 337 -4.26 22.14 -32.37
N GLN A 338 -4.53 21.26 -31.40
CA GLN A 338 -5.88 20.86 -31.02
C GLN A 338 -6.71 22.03 -30.47
N ARG A 339 -6.11 22.89 -29.63
CA ARG A 339 -6.76 24.12 -29.12
C ARG A 339 -7.10 25.10 -30.24
N GLN A 340 -6.18 25.32 -31.17
CA GLN A 340 -6.39 26.22 -32.30
C GLN A 340 -7.52 25.72 -33.20
N LEU A 341 -7.56 24.41 -33.48
CA LEU A 341 -8.64 23.80 -34.24
C LEU A 341 -9.99 23.94 -33.50
N ALA A 342 -10.00 23.76 -32.18
CA ALA A 342 -11.19 23.97 -31.34
C ALA A 342 -11.70 25.41 -31.45
N LEU A 343 -10.82 26.40 -31.29
CA LEU A 343 -11.15 27.81 -31.38
C LEU A 343 -11.69 28.16 -32.77
N GLN A 344 -11.04 27.70 -33.84
CA GLN A 344 -11.49 27.91 -35.21
C GLN A 344 -12.89 27.35 -35.46
N LYS A 345 -13.19 26.15 -34.95
CA LYS A 345 -14.51 25.52 -35.07
C LYS A 345 -15.58 26.19 -34.21
N MET A 346 -15.21 26.73 -33.04
CA MET A 346 -16.14 27.45 -32.16
C MET A 346 -16.36 28.90 -32.58
N GLN A 347 -15.46 29.50 -33.35
CA GLN A 347 -15.51 30.91 -33.76
C GLN A 347 -16.89 31.33 -34.31
N PRO A 348 -17.56 30.58 -35.20
CA PRO A 348 -18.89 30.96 -35.69
C PRO A 348 -19.96 30.97 -34.59
N ARG A 349 -19.89 30.02 -33.64
CA ARG A 349 -20.80 29.98 -32.49
C ARG A 349 -20.53 31.13 -31.52
N ILE A 350 -19.26 31.47 -31.31
CA ILE A 350 -18.85 32.61 -30.47
C ILE A 350 -19.36 33.91 -31.08
N GLU A 351 -19.20 34.10 -32.39
CA GLU A 351 -19.70 35.27 -33.11
C GLU A 351 -21.24 35.35 -33.07
N GLN A 352 -21.94 34.23 -33.24
CA GLN A 352 -23.39 34.18 -33.09
C GLN A 352 -23.84 34.52 -31.67
N ALA A 353 -23.17 33.97 -30.65
CA ALA A 353 -23.48 34.27 -29.26
C ALA A 353 -23.21 35.74 -28.91
N GLN A 354 -22.13 36.32 -29.43
CA GLN A 354 -21.82 37.75 -29.27
C GLN A 354 -22.87 38.64 -29.95
N ARG A 355 -23.33 38.29 -31.16
CA ARG A 355 -24.43 39.01 -31.83
C ARG A 355 -25.72 38.92 -31.03
N ALA A 356 -26.11 37.72 -30.59
CA ALA A 356 -27.29 37.52 -29.76
C ALA A 356 -27.23 38.31 -28.44
N ALA A 357 -26.05 38.36 -27.80
CA ALA A 357 -25.84 39.14 -26.59
C ALA A 357 -25.92 40.66 -26.86
N GLN A 358 -25.40 41.14 -27.99
CA GLN A 358 -25.52 42.54 -28.41
C GLN A 358 -26.96 42.92 -28.74
N ASP A 359 -27.71 42.04 -29.42
CA ASP A 359 -29.11 42.25 -29.74
C ASP A 359 -29.98 42.27 -28.47
N LEU A 360 -29.68 41.38 -27.50
CA LEU A 360 -30.31 41.41 -26.18
C LEU A 360 -29.94 42.68 -25.39
N ALA A 361 -28.68 43.12 -25.43
CA ALA A 361 -28.26 44.36 -24.78
C ALA A 361 -28.93 45.60 -25.41
N ARG A 362 -29.17 45.59 -26.73
CA ARG A 362 -29.92 46.65 -27.43
C ARG A 362 -31.40 46.63 -27.05
N SER A 363 -32.04 45.46 -26.99
CA SER A 363 -33.45 45.37 -26.60
C SER A 363 -33.68 45.73 -25.13
N LEU A 364 -32.71 45.44 -24.25
CA LEU A 364 -32.74 45.87 -22.84
C LEU A 364 -32.24 47.31 -22.63
N GLY A 365 -31.59 47.91 -23.62
CA GLY A 365 -31.14 49.31 -23.60
C GLY A 365 -32.18 50.30 -24.13
N ASP A 366 -33.23 49.82 -24.80
CA ASP A 366 -34.36 50.62 -25.26
C ASP A 366 -35.41 50.77 -24.14
N PRO A 367 -35.64 51.99 -23.60
CA PRO A 367 -36.60 52.23 -22.52
C PRO A 367 -38.03 51.78 -22.86
N ALA A 368 -38.42 51.84 -24.13
CA ALA A 368 -39.74 51.42 -24.59
C ALA A 368 -39.90 49.90 -24.51
N GLN A 369 -38.88 49.14 -24.94
CA GLN A 369 -38.91 47.67 -24.88
C GLN A 369 -38.79 47.14 -23.45
N VAL A 370 -38.01 47.81 -22.58
CA VAL A 370 -37.97 47.47 -21.14
C VAL A 370 -39.31 47.73 -20.46
N SER A 371 -40.01 48.80 -20.84
CA SER A 371 -41.36 49.09 -20.32
C SER A 371 -42.39 48.05 -20.78
N GLU A 372 -42.27 47.58 -22.03
CA GLU A 372 -43.14 46.55 -22.59
C GLU A 372 -42.87 45.17 -21.97
N LEU A 373 -41.60 44.81 -21.74
CA LEU A 373 -41.21 43.60 -21.00
C LEU A 373 -41.71 43.62 -19.55
N ARG A 374 -41.66 44.78 -18.88
CA ARG A 374 -42.24 44.94 -17.54
C ARG A 374 -43.75 44.80 -17.56
N ARG A 375 -44.43 45.40 -18.55
CA ARG A 375 -45.87 45.27 -18.75
C ARG A 375 -46.28 43.81 -18.98
N GLN A 376 -45.57 43.09 -19.85
CA GLN A 376 -45.81 41.67 -20.12
C GLN A 376 -45.53 40.79 -18.90
N ALA A 377 -44.48 41.09 -18.12
CA ALA A 377 -44.20 40.39 -16.87
C ALA A 377 -45.27 40.64 -15.78
N GLU A 378 -45.80 41.87 -15.69
CA GLU A 378 -46.92 42.21 -14.81
C GLU A 378 -48.23 41.56 -15.25
N GLU A 379 -48.51 41.52 -16.56
CA GLU A 379 -49.69 40.85 -17.11
C GLU A 379 -49.62 39.34 -16.91
N ALA A 380 -48.45 38.72 -17.11
CA ALA A 380 -48.23 37.30 -16.83
C ALA A 380 -48.36 36.98 -15.33
N ARG A 381 -47.84 37.85 -14.44
CA ARG A 381 -48.04 37.71 -12.99
C ARG A 381 -49.51 37.82 -12.60
N LYS A 382 -50.23 38.80 -13.15
CA LYS A 382 -51.67 38.95 -12.92
C LYS A 382 -52.46 37.75 -13.44
N ALA A 383 -52.09 37.18 -14.60
CA ALA A 383 -52.72 35.97 -15.13
C ALA A 383 -52.48 34.75 -14.23
N ILE A 384 -51.27 34.61 -13.67
CA ILE A 384 -50.95 33.53 -12.72
C ILE A 384 -51.71 33.72 -11.40
N GLU A 385 -51.78 34.94 -10.87
CA GLU A 385 -52.54 35.25 -9.65
C GLU A 385 -54.05 35.07 -9.84
N GLN A 386 -54.59 35.44 -11.01
CA GLN A 386 -55.98 35.22 -11.37
C GLN A 386 -56.30 33.74 -11.59
N SER A 387 -55.37 32.96 -12.14
CA SER A 387 -55.51 31.49 -12.23
C SER A 387 -55.48 30.81 -10.86
N ARG A 388 -54.76 31.39 -9.89
CA ARG A 388 -54.74 30.93 -8.49
C ARG A 388 -55.99 31.33 -7.70
N SER A 389 -56.65 32.44 -8.03
CA SER A 389 -57.86 32.89 -7.33
C SER A 389 -59.17 32.33 -7.93
N SER A 390 -59.12 31.72 -9.11
CA SER A 390 -60.29 31.14 -9.80
C SER A 390 -60.36 29.60 -9.78
N GLN A 391 -59.40 28.91 -9.15
CA GLN A 391 -59.59 27.52 -8.77
C GLN A 391 -60.31 27.45 -7.41
N PRO A 392 -61.55 26.96 -7.33
CA PRO A 392 -62.13 26.60 -6.04
C PRO A 392 -61.27 25.47 -5.46
N ALA A 393 -60.90 25.58 -4.19
CA ALA A 393 -60.25 24.49 -3.48
C ALA A 393 -61.18 23.28 -3.50
N LYS A 394 -60.97 22.34 -4.43
CA LYS A 394 -61.55 20.99 -4.34
C LYS A 394 -61.06 20.42 -3.01
N SER A 395 -61.98 20.08 -2.10
CA SER A 395 -61.62 19.38 -0.88
C SER A 395 -61.05 18.00 -1.26
N ALA A 396 -60.25 17.41 -0.37
CA ALA A 396 -59.66 16.10 -0.59
C ALA A 396 -60.71 15.03 -0.98
N ASP A 397 -61.94 15.16 -0.48
CA ASP A 397 -63.06 14.25 -0.78
C ASP A 397 -63.50 14.28 -2.26
N ASP A 398 -63.35 15.40 -2.96
CA ASP A 398 -63.68 15.50 -4.40
C ASP A 398 -62.59 14.86 -5.27
N LEU A 399 -61.34 14.81 -4.77
CA LEU A 399 -60.21 14.17 -5.44
C LEU A 399 -60.24 12.63 -5.28
N GLU A 400 -60.71 12.11 -4.15
CA GLU A 400 -60.85 10.66 -3.94
C GLU A 400 -61.93 10.04 -4.84
N ARG A 401 -63.06 10.75 -5.04
CA ARG A 401 -64.11 10.31 -5.98
C ARG A 401 -63.69 10.32 -7.45
N GLU A 402 -62.86 11.26 -7.88
CA GLU A 402 -62.39 11.33 -9.27
C GLU A 402 -61.27 10.31 -9.55
N LEU A 403 -60.49 9.91 -8.53
CA LEU A 403 -59.39 8.94 -8.67
C LEU A 403 -59.80 7.49 -8.39
N GLY A 404 -61.03 7.24 -7.93
CA GLY A 404 -61.55 5.90 -7.69
C GLY A 404 -60.81 5.14 -6.59
N LEU A 405 -60.42 5.84 -5.53
CA LEU A 405 -59.88 5.26 -4.30
C LEU A 405 -60.96 5.14 -3.23
#